data_AF-A0A9D6F7A9-F1
#
_entry.id   AF-A0A9D6F7A9-F1
#
_cell.length_a   1.000
_cell.length_b   1.000
_cell.length_c   1.000
_cell.angle_alpha   90.00
_cell.angle_beta   90.00
_cell.angle_gamma   90.00
#
_symmetry.space_group_name_H-M   'P 1'
#
loop_
_entity.id
_entity.type
_entity.pdbx_description
1 polymer ?
#
loop_
_entity_poly.entity_id
_entity_poly.type
_entity_poly.pdbx_seq_one_letter_code
_entity_poly.pdbx_strand_id
1 'polypeptide(L)'
;MNRLMVILLVGSALGGAPLRASAQYYPGYRPPARPGYPGGYVNPYFPQRSPGYNRLNGQADVMRAQGDLTNANEQARIAREKANQAKIDTKRKAFDEMLYENANTPTYLESLTKDQANKLTRLMNHPLKAEINDGRTLNVMLPLLQTLTSSGSQGPPVTLPKFAVNALKMTIGGQPSVGMLANKGPLEWTSALRGPQQKKLDKLLPAAVEAAVEGTLSTKMLKEIRTEMTSLRESIRKQFQKDEIEGSSYFRAIEYYNSLEASIKALDRPDAKKQLTGAYAPKATNVQELVQFATDNGLQFAAAAPGDENAYKVVHDSCVRYARTAQASGGFTSSRQPAMPGGKKE
;
A
#
# COMPACT_ATOMS: atom_id res chain seq x y z
N MET A 1 14.37 29.39 -0.17
CA MET A 1 14.26 27.91 -0.28
C MET A 1 12.85 27.52 0.16
N ASN A 2 11.95 27.33 -0.80
CA ASN A 2 10.53 27.06 -0.54
C ASN A 2 10.33 25.61 -0.12
N ARG A 3 9.81 25.39 1.09
CA ARG A 3 9.35 24.07 1.55
C ARG A 3 7.86 23.95 1.28
N LEU A 4 7.50 23.02 0.39
CA LEU A 4 6.13 22.60 0.13
C LEU A 4 5.57 21.95 1.40
N MET A 5 4.51 22.54 1.94
CA MET A 5 3.77 22.05 3.11
C MET A 5 2.57 21.24 2.59
N VAL A 6 2.63 19.92 2.71
CA VAL A 6 1.51 19.02 2.35
C VAL A 6 0.63 18.87 3.58
N ILE A 7 -0.50 19.56 3.58
CA ILE A 7 -1.57 19.45 4.59
C ILE A 7 -2.49 18.31 4.14
N LEU A 8 -2.58 17.27 4.97
CA LEU A 8 -3.38 16.08 4.72
C LEU A 8 -4.76 16.27 5.39
N LEU A 9 -5.75 16.65 4.60
CA LEU A 9 -7.12 16.92 5.04
C LEU A 9 -7.98 15.70 4.69
N VAL A 10 -8.33 14.91 5.70
CA VAL A 10 -9.22 13.74 5.56
C VAL A 10 -10.67 14.23 5.64
N GLY A 11 -11.28 14.45 4.48
CA GLY A 11 -12.72 14.68 4.36
C GLY A 11 -13.46 13.35 4.29
N SER A 12 -14.19 13.02 5.35
CA SER A 12 -15.13 11.90 5.39
C SER A 12 -16.34 12.19 4.51
N ALA A 13 -16.46 11.52 3.36
CA ALA A 13 -17.65 11.58 2.51
C ALA A 13 -18.51 10.32 2.71
N LEU A 14 -19.80 10.59 2.92
CA LEU A 14 -20.91 9.71 3.24
C LEU A 14 -21.18 8.64 2.17
N GLY A 15 -21.86 7.59 2.61
CA GLY A 15 -22.18 6.39 1.84
C GLY A 15 -22.98 6.65 0.57
N GLY A 16 -22.51 6.02 -0.51
CA GLY A 16 -23.27 5.78 -1.73
C GLY A 16 -23.62 4.30 -1.81
N ALA A 17 -24.92 4.00 -1.92
CA ALA A 17 -25.46 2.66 -2.08
C ALA A 17 -24.89 1.94 -3.32
N PRO A 18 -24.83 0.59 -3.33
CA PRO A 18 -24.34 -0.15 -4.48
C PRO A 18 -25.32 -0.01 -5.66
N LEU A 19 -24.92 0.72 -6.69
CA LEU A 19 -25.60 0.69 -7.98
C LEU A 19 -25.39 -0.70 -8.58
N ARG A 20 -26.47 -1.50 -8.57
CA ARG A 20 -26.53 -2.77 -9.29
C ARG A 20 -26.40 -2.49 -10.79
N ALA A 21 -25.27 -2.88 -11.36
CA ALA A 21 -25.10 -2.94 -12.81
C ALA A 21 -25.97 -4.08 -13.37
N SER A 22 -27.19 -3.77 -13.80
CA SER A 22 -27.96 -4.65 -14.67
C SER A 22 -27.44 -4.48 -16.09
N ALA A 23 -26.85 -5.54 -16.66
CA ALA A 23 -26.50 -5.61 -18.06
C ALA A 23 -27.77 -5.44 -18.91
N GLN A 24 -27.95 -4.23 -19.45
CA GLN A 24 -29.09 -3.88 -20.28
C GLN A 24 -28.82 -4.45 -21.68
N TYR A 25 -29.37 -5.64 -21.93
CA TYR A 25 -29.34 -6.33 -23.22
C TYR A 25 -29.95 -5.40 -24.28
N TYR A 26 -29.15 -4.92 -25.22
CA TYR A 26 -29.61 -4.07 -26.32
C TYR A 26 -30.58 -4.89 -27.20
N PRO A 27 -31.87 -4.50 -27.29
CA PRO A 27 -32.83 -5.21 -28.11
C PRO A 27 -32.44 -5.10 -29.59
N GLY A 28 -32.46 -6.24 -30.27
CA GLY A 28 -32.02 -6.42 -31.64
C GLY A 28 -32.57 -5.38 -32.59
N TYR A 29 -31.67 -4.86 -33.43
CA TYR A 29 -31.95 -3.97 -34.54
C TYR A 29 -32.97 -4.61 -35.49
N ARG A 30 -34.26 -4.26 -35.35
CA ARG A 30 -35.28 -4.59 -36.34
C ARG A 30 -35.06 -3.66 -37.55
N PRO A 31 -34.78 -4.20 -38.75
CA PRO A 31 -34.68 -3.37 -39.95
C PRO A 31 -36.02 -2.65 -40.20
N PRO A 32 -36.00 -1.39 -40.65
CA PRO A 32 -37.22 -0.63 -40.90
C PRO A 32 -38.10 -1.34 -41.93
N ALA A 33 -39.36 -1.57 -41.56
CA ALA A 33 -40.40 -2.06 -42.44
C ALA A 33 -40.49 -1.13 -43.66
N ARG A 34 -40.33 -1.73 -44.84
CA ARG A 34 -40.47 -1.05 -46.13
C ARG A 34 -41.87 -0.43 -46.22
N PRO A 35 -42.00 0.87 -46.54
CA PRO A 35 -43.28 1.49 -46.83
C PRO A 35 -43.94 0.79 -48.01
N GLY A 36 -45.13 0.22 -47.77
CA GLY A 36 -45.97 -0.32 -48.82
C GLY A 36 -46.34 0.77 -49.81
N TYR A 37 -45.97 0.56 -51.07
CA TYR A 37 -46.44 1.34 -52.21
C TYR A 37 -47.84 0.83 -52.60
N PRO A 38 -48.90 1.66 -52.53
CA PRO A 38 -50.12 1.42 -53.28
C PRO A 38 -49.93 2.10 -54.64
N GLY A 39 -49.70 1.33 -55.69
CA GLY A 39 -49.49 1.90 -57.03
C GLY A 39 -49.82 0.88 -58.10
N GLY A 40 -50.95 1.08 -58.77
CA GLY A 40 -51.54 0.14 -59.71
C GLY A 40 -50.62 -0.24 -60.87
N TYR A 41 -50.68 -1.53 -61.20
CA TYR A 41 -50.20 -2.08 -62.46
C TYR A 41 -50.97 -1.44 -63.62
N VAL A 42 -50.38 -0.43 -64.26
CA VAL A 42 -50.84 0.04 -65.56
C VAL A 42 -50.01 -0.68 -66.62
N ASN A 43 -50.72 -1.51 -67.38
CA ASN A 43 -50.23 -2.38 -68.43
C ASN A 43 -49.54 -1.58 -69.57
N PRO A 44 -48.24 -1.80 -69.87
CA PRO A 44 -47.50 -1.07 -70.91
C PRO A 44 -47.79 -1.52 -72.35
N TYR A 45 -48.75 -2.42 -72.58
CA TYR A 45 -49.06 -2.99 -73.90
C TYR A 45 -50.28 -2.40 -74.62
N PHE A 46 -50.61 -1.12 -74.39
CA PHE A 46 -51.55 -0.40 -75.27
C PHE A 46 -50.81 0.61 -76.17
N PRO A 47 -50.64 0.32 -77.47
CA PRO A 47 -50.08 1.26 -78.43
C PRO A 47 -51.14 2.29 -78.82
N GLN A 48 -51.24 3.39 -78.07
CA GLN A 48 -51.91 4.59 -78.57
C GLN A 48 -51.04 5.21 -79.67
N ARG A 49 -51.35 4.81 -80.91
CA ARG A 49 -50.89 5.42 -82.15
C ARG A 49 -51.33 6.89 -82.21
N SER A 50 -50.44 7.81 -81.82
CA SER A 50 -50.52 9.21 -82.24
C SER A 50 -49.16 9.67 -82.78
N PRO A 51 -48.96 9.71 -84.11
CA PRO A 51 -47.66 9.95 -84.79
C PRO A 51 -47.10 11.39 -84.70
N GLY A 52 -47.22 12.07 -83.54
CA GLY A 52 -46.76 13.46 -83.39
C GLY A 52 -46.40 13.92 -81.97
N TYR A 53 -46.69 13.15 -80.91
CA TYR A 53 -46.58 13.61 -79.51
C TYR A 53 -45.33 13.12 -78.74
N ASN A 54 -44.45 12.33 -79.38
CA ASN A 54 -43.37 11.59 -78.69
C ASN A 54 -42.03 12.33 -78.60
N ARG A 55 -41.83 13.44 -79.31
CA ARG A 55 -40.57 14.23 -79.24
C ARG A 55 -40.53 15.23 -78.08
N LEU A 56 -41.68 15.76 -77.66
CA LEU A 56 -41.77 16.71 -76.54
C LEU A 56 -41.70 16.00 -75.17
N ASN A 57 -42.28 14.81 -75.04
CA ASN A 57 -42.18 14.00 -73.81
C ASN A 57 -40.75 13.49 -73.56
N GLY A 58 -40.03 13.05 -74.60
CA GLY A 58 -38.62 12.64 -74.48
C GLY A 58 -37.69 13.77 -74.04
N GLN A 59 -37.96 15.03 -74.45
CA GLN A 59 -37.20 16.18 -73.96
C GLN A 59 -37.52 16.51 -72.49
N ALA A 60 -38.78 16.39 -72.07
CA ALA A 60 -39.17 16.58 -70.68
C ALA A 60 -38.58 15.52 -69.75
N ASP A 61 -38.46 14.27 -70.20
CA ASP A 61 -37.85 13.18 -69.42
C ASP A 61 -36.33 13.35 -69.26
N VAL A 62 -35.62 13.88 -70.27
CA VAL A 62 -34.21 14.25 -70.13
C VAL A 62 -34.03 15.40 -69.14
N MET A 63 -34.89 16.43 -69.19
CA MET A 63 -34.86 17.53 -68.23
C MET A 63 -35.17 17.06 -66.79
N ARG A 64 -36.13 16.15 -66.60
CA ARG A 64 -36.42 15.52 -65.29
C ARG A 64 -35.23 14.70 -64.80
N ALA A 65 -34.68 13.82 -65.65
CA ALA A 65 -33.51 13.01 -65.30
C ALA A 65 -32.29 13.88 -64.93
N GLN A 66 -32.11 15.02 -65.60
CA GLN A 66 -31.06 15.98 -65.27
C GLN A 66 -31.33 16.71 -63.93
N GLY A 67 -32.58 17.07 -63.65
CA GLY A 67 -33.00 17.62 -62.37
C GLY A 67 -32.79 16.62 -61.22
N ASP A 68 -33.18 15.36 -61.43
CA ASP A 68 -33.01 14.27 -60.46
C ASP A 68 -31.53 13.98 -60.19
N LEU A 69 -30.68 13.99 -61.21
CA LEU A 69 -29.23 13.83 -61.03
C LEU A 69 -28.64 14.99 -60.22
N THR A 70 -29.09 16.21 -60.46
CA THR A 70 -28.63 17.41 -59.71
C THR A 70 -29.06 17.31 -58.24
N ASN A 71 -30.31 16.94 -57.98
CA ASN A 71 -30.83 16.71 -56.64
C ASN A 71 -30.09 15.57 -55.91
N ALA A 72 -29.83 14.46 -56.61
CA ALA A 72 -29.08 13.32 -56.06
C ALA A 72 -27.64 13.72 -55.71
N ASN A 73 -26.99 14.53 -56.55
CA ASN A 73 -25.64 15.04 -56.28
C ASN A 73 -25.60 15.95 -55.05
N GLU A 74 -26.57 16.87 -54.92
CA GLU A 74 -26.65 17.75 -53.75
C GLU A 74 -27.00 16.98 -52.46
N GLN A 75 -27.92 16.01 -52.53
CA GLN A 75 -28.22 15.13 -51.40
C GLN A 75 -26.98 14.31 -50.97
N ALA A 76 -26.20 13.82 -51.93
CA ALA A 76 -24.95 13.10 -51.63
C ALA A 76 -23.91 14.00 -50.96
N ARG A 77 -23.79 15.27 -51.36
CA ARG A 77 -22.92 16.26 -50.68
C ARG A 77 -23.38 16.51 -49.24
N ILE A 78 -24.67 16.75 -49.03
CA ILE A 78 -25.25 16.94 -47.69
C ILE A 78 -25.01 15.70 -46.81
N ALA A 79 -25.20 14.49 -47.36
CA ALA A 79 -24.97 13.25 -46.63
C ALA A 79 -23.49 13.09 -46.23
N ARG A 80 -22.54 13.46 -47.10
CA ARG A 80 -21.10 13.47 -46.78
C ARG A 80 -20.77 14.47 -45.69
N GLU A 81 -21.30 15.69 -45.74
CA GLU A 81 -21.07 16.69 -44.69
C GLU A 81 -21.66 16.25 -43.35
N LYS A 82 -22.86 15.68 -43.32
CA LYS A 82 -23.45 15.07 -42.11
C LYS A 82 -22.58 13.94 -41.57
N ALA A 83 -22.04 13.09 -42.43
CA ALA A 83 -21.12 12.03 -42.02
C ALA A 83 -19.81 12.58 -41.46
N ASN A 84 -19.28 13.67 -42.03
CA ASN A 84 -18.08 14.35 -41.52
C ASN A 84 -18.34 15.01 -40.16
N GLN A 85 -19.48 15.70 -39.99
CA GLN A 85 -19.90 16.26 -38.70
C GLN A 85 -20.04 15.17 -37.65
N ALA A 86 -20.75 14.07 -37.97
CA ALA A 86 -20.90 12.94 -37.06
C ALA A 86 -19.54 12.34 -36.65
N LYS A 87 -18.56 12.27 -37.55
CA LYS A 87 -17.19 11.83 -37.23
C LYS A 87 -16.46 12.79 -36.28
N ILE A 88 -16.68 14.10 -36.41
CA ILE A 88 -16.09 15.09 -35.50
C ILE A 88 -16.73 14.96 -34.12
N ASP A 89 -18.05 14.81 -34.06
CA ASP A 89 -18.78 14.62 -32.81
C ASP A 89 -18.37 13.34 -32.09
N THR A 90 -18.18 12.23 -32.81
CA THR A 90 -17.68 10.99 -32.18
C THR A 90 -16.27 11.15 -31.65
N LYS A 91 -15.37 11.82 -32.38
CA LYS A 91 -14.01 12.12 -31.88
C LYS A 91 -14.03 13.01 -30.65
N ARG A 92 -14.91 14.01 -30.61
CA ARG A 92 -15.08 14.89 -29.45
C ARG A 92 -15.55 14.10 -28.24
N LYS A 93 -16.60 13.29 -28.40
CA LYS A 93 -17.11 12.41 -27.33
C LYS A 93 -16.04 11.44 -26.82
N ALA A 94 -15.27 10.82 -27.72
CA ALA A 94 -14.18 9.91 -27.33
C ALA A 94 -13.06 10.64 -26.56
N PHE A 95 -12.73 11.87 -26.97
CA PHE A 95 -11.75 12.69 -26.26
C PHE A 95 -12.26 13.14 -24.89
N ASP A 96 -13.52 13.56 -24.80
CA ASP A 96 -14.18 13.94 -23.54
C ASP A 96 -14.25 12.75 -22.58
N GLU A 97 -14.55 11.54 -23.08
CA GLU A 97 -14.52 10.30 -22.31
C GLU A 97 -13.11 9.96 -21.81
N MET A 98 -12.10 10.05 -22.68
CA MET A 98 -10.70 9.84 -22.29
C MET A 98 -10.24 10.86 -21.22
N LEU A 99 -10.64 12.14 -21.34
CA LEU A 99 -10.34 13.15 -20.32
C LEU A 99 -11.05 12.83 -19.01
N TYR A 100 -12.30 12.38 -19.06
CA TYR A 100 -13.04 11.94 -17.89
C TYR A 100 -12.37 10.73 -17.23
N GLU A 101 -11.96 9.73 -18.00
CA GLU A 101 -11.25 8.55 -17.51
C GLU A 101 -9.92 8.94 -16.86
N ASN A 102 -9.12 9.79 -17.49
CA ASN A 102 -7.85 10.26 -16.94
C ASN A 102 -8.02 11.10 -15.67
N ALA A 103 -9.09 11.90 -15.58
CA ALA A 103 -9.37 12.73 -14.40
C ALA A 103 -9.91 11.92 -13.21
N ASN A 104 -10.61 10.81 -13.47
CA ASN A 104 -11.19 9.95 -12.43
C ASN A 104 -10.37 8.71 -12.09
N THR A 105 -9.40 8.34 -12.93
CA THR A 105 -8.49 7.24 -12.65
C THR A 105 -7.42 7.74 -11.69
N PRO A 106 -7.31 7.18 -10.47
CA PRO A 106 -6.27 7.57 -9.53
C PRO A 106 -4.90 7.38 -10.15
N THR A 107 -4.03 8.36 -9.95
CA THR A 107 -2.63 8.22 -10.37
C THR A 107 -1.95 7.11 -9.55
N TYR A 108 -0.89 6.52 -10.08
CA TYR A 108 -0.13 5.48 -9.37
C TYR A 108 0.35 5.95 -7.98
N LEU A 109 0.75 7.22 -7.87
CA LEU A 109 1.18 7.81 -6.61
C LEU A 109 0.01 7.95 -5.62
N GLU A 110 -1.17 8.35 -6.09
CA GLU A 110 -2.37 8.40 -5.24
C GLU A 110 -2.77 7.01 -4.76
N SER A 111 -2.73 5.99 -5.61
CA SER A 111 -3.00 4.62 -5.16
C SER A 111 -1.98 4.15 -4.12
N LEU A 112 -0.69 4.46 -4.32
CA LEU A 112 0.36 4.08 -3.38
C LEU A 112 0.23 4.78 -2.03
N THR A 113 -0.07 6.09 -2.03
CA THR A 113 -0.32 6.84 -0.77
C THR A 113 -1.55 6.33 -0.04
N LYS A 114 -2.63 6.00 -0.77
CA LYS A 114 -3.83 5.39 -0.20
C LYS A 114 -3.52 4.03 0.42
N ASP A 115 -2.74 3.18 -0.25
CA ASP A 115 -2.35 1.88 0.29
C ASP A 115 -1.47 2.00 1.54
N GLN A 116 -0.55 2.97 1.56
CA GLN A 116 0.26 3.27 2.74
C GLN A 116 -0.60 3.75 3.91
N ALA A 117 -1.56 4.64 3.65
CA ALA A 117 -2.50 5.12 4.65
C ALA A 117 -3.36 3.97 5.21
N ASN A 118 -3.94 3.15 4.34
CA ASN A 118 -4.74 1.99 4.74
C ASN A 118 -3.91 1.00 5.56
N LYS A 119 -2.66 0.75 5.16
CA LYS A 119 -1.72 -0.12 5.89
C LYS A 119 -1.44 0.42 7.29
N LEU A 120 -1.16 1.72 7.42
CA LEU A 120 -0.94 2.38 8.69
C LEU A 120 -2.18 2.31 9.58
N THR A 121 -3.37 2.63 9.05
CA THR A 121 -4.63 2.53 9.79
C THR A 121 -4.90 1.11 10.28
N ARG A 122 -4.66 0.09 9.45
CA ARG A 122 -4.79 -1.30 9.86
C ARG A 122 -3.80 -1.65 10.98
N LEU A 123 -2.52 -1.28 10.85
CA LEU A 123 -1.51 -1.58 11.86
C LEU A 123 -1.80 -0.90 13.20
N MET A 124 -2.40 0.29 13.20
CA MET A 124 -2.79 0.99 14.43
C MET A 124 -4.01 0.38 15.12
N ASN A 125 -4.97 -0.14 14.35
CA ASN A 125 -6.26 -0.60 14.87
C ASN A 125 -6.34 -2.12 15.09
N HIS A 126 -5.73 -2.88 14.19
CA HIS A 126 -5.76 -4.33 14.13
C HIS A 126 -4.37 -4.91 13.77
N PRO A 127 -3.35 -4.67 14.60
CA PRO A 127 -2.03 -5.28 14.41
C PRO A 127 -2.08 -6.78 14.69
N LEU A 128 -1.35 -7.57 13.90
CA LEU A 128 -1.09 -8.96 14.24
C LEU A 128 0.00 -9.02 15.31
N LYS A 129 -0.08 -10.00 16.23
CA LYS A 129 0.93 -10.18 17.29
C LYS A 129 2.35 -10.29 16.74
N ALA A 130 2.53 -11.05 15.65
CA ALA A 130 3.82 -11.18 14.97
C ALA A 130 4.35 -9.83 14.46
N GLU A 131 3.50 -8.96 13.91
CA GLU A 131 3.93 -7.66 13.38
C GLU A 131 4.36 -6.68 14.46
N ILE A 132 3.78 -6.78 15.66
CA ILE A 132 4.21 -6.05 16.84
C ILE A 132 5.57 -6.58 17.29
N ASN A 133 5.68 -7.90 17.46
CA ASN A 133 6.90 -8.55 17.92
C ASN A 133 8.07 -8.29 16.98
N ASP A 134 7.84 -8.26 15.67
CA ASP A 134 8.87 -7.96 14.66
C ASP A 134 9.30 -6.48 14.65
N GLY A 135 8.64 -5.62 15.44
CA GLY A 135 8.85 -4.17 15.41
C GLY A 135 8.32 -3.48 14.15
N ARG A 136 7.70 -4.24 13.23
CA ARG A 136 7.23 -3.74 11.93
C ARG A 136 6.13 -2.68 12.08
N THR A 137 5.19 -2.89 13.00
CA THR A 137 4.14 -1.91 13.29
C THR A 137 4.74 -0.58 13.73
N LEU A 138 5.68 -0.63 14.69
CA LEU A 138 6.37 0.55 15.21
C LEU A 138 7.15 1.29 14.13
N ASN A 139 7.85 0.55 13.26
CA ASN A 139 8.60 1.14 12.14
C ASN A 139 7.69 1.82 11.10
N VAL A 140 6.51 1.25 10.81
CA VAL A 140 5.54 1.89 9.90
C VAL A 140 4.91 3.13 10.53
N MET A 141 4.73 3.14 11.85
CA MET A 141 4.19 4.29 12.58
C MET A 141 5.23 5.39 12.81
N LEU A 142 6.52 5.07 12.84
CA LEU A 142 7.58 6.00 13.20
C LEU A 142 7.56 7.31 12.37
N PRO A 143 7.40 7.29 11.03
CA PRO A 143 7.29 8.52 10.24
C PRO A 143 6.10 9.40 10.64
N LEU A 144 4.95 8.80 10.95
CA LEU A 144 3.79 9.55 11.46
C LEU A 144 4.12 10.20 12.82
N LEU A 145 4.76 9.46 13.72
CA LEU A 145 5.10 9.98 15.05
C LEU A 145 6.15 11.10 14.96
N GLN A 146 7.08 11.01 13.99
CA GLN A 146 8.06 12.04 13.68
C GLN A 146 7.38 13.32 13.19
N THR A 147 6.43 13.21 12.24
CA THR A 147 5.71 14.39 11.74
C THR A 147 4.92 15.06 12.86
N LEU A 148 4.20 14.30 13.69
CA LEU A 148 3.44 14.82 14.83
C LEU A 148 4.34 15.50 15.88
N THR A 149 5.51 14.94 16.15
CA THR A 149 6.47 15.53 17.10
C THR A 149 7.08 16.82 16.56
N SER A 150 7.39 16.87 15.26
CA SER A 150 8.01 18.03 14.60
C SER A 150 7.02 19.17 14.28
N SER A 151 5.73 18.86 14.08
CA SER A 151 4.70 19.84 13.70
C SER A 151 4.17 20.69 14.87
N GLY A 152 4.67 20.48 16.09
CA GLY A 152 4.20 21.18 17.29
C GLY A 152 2.80 20.76 17.76
N SER A 153 2.16 19.81 17.09
CA SER A 153 0.90 19.18 17.52
C SER A 153 1.18 18.12 18.59
N GLN A 154 1.90 18.51 19.63
CA GLN A 154 2.32 17.63 20.71
C GLN A 154 1.09 17.33 21.57
N GLY A 155 0.53 16.13 21.40
CA GLY A 155 -0.45 15.61 22.34
C GLY A 155 0.15 15.50 23.75
N PRO A 156 -0.69 15.33 24.80
CA PRO A 156 -0.20 15.14 26.15
C PRO A 156 0.89 14.04 26.20
N PRO A 157 1.98 14.24 26.96
CA PRO A 157 3.09 13.31 26.96
C PRO A 157 2.61 11.93 27.43
N VAL A 158 2.77 10.94 26.54
CA VAL A 158 2.41 9.56 26.85
C VAL A 158 3.61 8.87 27.47
N THR A 159 3.55 8.69 28.80
CA THR A 159 4.61 8.03 29.58
C THR A 159 4.79 6.58 29.15
N LEU A 160 6.04 6.17 29.02
CA LEU A 160 6.45 4.79 28.76
C LEU A 160 7.00 4.16 30.04
N PRO A 161 6.61 2.92 30.36
CA PRO A 161 7.18 2.24 31.51
C PRO A 161 8.63 1.82 31.21
N LYS A 162 9.53 2.03 32.20
CA LYS A 162 10.97 1.78 32.04
C LYS A 162 11.30 0.34 31.63
N PHE A 163 10.55 -0.65 32.14
CA PHE A 163 10.76 -2.06 31.76
C PHE A 163 10.56 -2.26 30.26
N ALA A 164 9.56 -1.59 29.65
CA ALA A 164 9.26 -1.77 28.25
C ALA A 164 10.33 -1.12 27.37
N VAL A 165 10.80 0.07 27.76
CA VAL A 165 11.86 0.79 27.05
C VAL A 165 13.18 0.03 27.07
N ASN A 166 13.55 -0.55 28.21
CA ASN A 166 14.79 -1.33 28.35
C ASN A 166 14.77 -2.64 27.54
N ALA A 167 13.58 -3.19 27.30
CA ALA A 167 13.38 -4.40 26.50
C ALA A 167 13.39 -4.12 24.98
N LEU A 168 13.18 -2.87 24.55
CA LEU A 168 13.20 -2.49 23.13
C LEU A 168 14.59 -2.70 22.53
N LYS A 169 14.63 -3.31 21.35
CA LYS A 169 15.84 -3.47 20.56
C LYS A 169 15.74 -2.59 19.32
N MET A 170 16.79 -1.83 19.04
CA MET A 170 16.82 -0.91 17.90
C MET A 170 18.09 -1.12 17.07
N THR A 171 17.97 -1.01 15.76
CA THR A 171 19.05 -1.23 14.79
C THR A 171 19.00 -0.21 13.67
N ILE A 172 20.12 -0.03 12.97
CA ILE A 172 20.15 0.78 11.76
C ILE A 172 19.52 -0.03 10.62
N GLY A 173 18.52 0.57 9.96
CA GLY A 173 17.91 0.02 8.73
C GLY A 173 17.09 -1.26 8.92
N GLY A 174 16.55 -1.50 10.11
CA GLY A 174 15.59 -2.59 10.36
C GLY A 174 16.22 -3.98 10.25
N GLN A 175 17.54 -4.04 10.36
CA GLN A 175 18.34 -5.25 10.22
C GLN A 175 18.29 -6.10 11.51
N PRO A 176 18.69 -7.39 11.44
CA PRO A 176 18.81 -8.25 12.61
C PRO A 176 19.62 -7.59 13.73
N SER A 177 19.14 -7.76 14.96
CA SER A 177 19.73 -7.21 16.18
C SER A 177 20.55 -8.26 16.92
N VAL A 178 21.60 -7.85 17.62
CA VAL A 178 22.33 -8.68 18.59
C VAL A 178 21.58 -8.84 19.92
N GLY A 179 20.29 -8.50 19.97
CA GLY A 179 19.50 -8.33 21.19
C GLY A 179 19.54 -9.50 22.17
N MET A 180 19.58 -10.75 21.69
CA MET A 180 19.69 -11.93 22.57
C MET A 180 21.07 -12.03 23.24
N LEU A 181 22.10 -11.48 22.61
CA LEU A 181 23.49 -11.55 23.07
C LEU A 181 23.90 -10.28 23.85
N ALA A 182 23.14 -9.19 23.72
CA ALA A 182 23.44 -7.89 24.31
C ALA A 182 23.30 -7.86 25.84
N ASN A 183 22.46 -8.73 26.43
CA ASN A 183 22.16 -8.68 27.86
C ASN A 183 23.32 -9.16 28.75
N LYS A 184 24.44 -9.63 28.19
CA LYS A 184 25.65 -10.16 28.89
C LYS A 184 25.38 -11.28 29.93
N GLY A 185 24.13 -11.63 30.18
CA GLY A 185 23.71 -12.71 31.05
C GLY A 185 23.71 -14.06 30.32
N PRO A 186 23.59 -15.15 31.09
CA PRO A 186 23.43 -16.48 30.51
C PRO A 186 22.17 -16.51 29.64
N LEU A 187 22.29 -17.16 28.49
CA LEU A 187 21.16 -17.38 27.60
C LEU A 187 20.13 -18.29 28.28
N GLU A 188 18.87 -17.87 28.33
CA GLU A 188 17.79 -18.67 28.91
C GLU A 188 17.30 -19.73 27.91
N TRP A 189 18.00 -20.86 27.87
CA TRP A 189 17.64 -21.96 26.97
C TRP A 189 16.31 -22.60 27.36
N THR A 190 15.43 -22.73 26.36
CA THR A 190 14.21 -23.52 26.49
C THR A 190 14.57 -24.98 26.80
N SER A 191 13.69 -25.69 27.52
CA SER A 191 13.94 -27.08 27.94
C SER A 191 14.27 -28.00 26.76
N ALA A 192 13.60 -27.81 25.63
CA ALA A 192 13.79 -28.54 24.37
C ALA A 192 15.17 -28.31 23.71
N LEU A 193 15.87 -27.22 24.05
CA LEU A 193 17.20 -26.90 23.51
C LEU A 193 18.34 -27.38 24.40
N ARG A 194 18.05 -27.87 25.61
CA ARG A 194 19.09 -28.28 26.57
C ARG A 194 19.78 -29.56 26.09
N GLY A 195 21.11 -29.53 26.05
CA GLY A 195 21.88 -30.64 25.51
C GLY A 195 23.38 -30.37 25.44
N PRO A 196 24.16 -31.30 24.90
CA PRO A 196 25.61 -31.12 24.77
C PRO A 196 26.00 -29.97 23.83
N GLN A 197 25.24 -29.74 22.75
CA GLN A 197 25.46 -28.62 21.82
C GLN A 197 25.23 -27.27 22.51
N GLN A 198 24.17 -27.18 23.31
CA GLN A 198 23.87 -25.98 24.10
C GLN A 198 25.01 -25.62 25.05
N LYS A 199 25.60 -26.60 25.75
CA LYS A 199 26.76 -26.38 26.64
C LYS A 199 28.00 -25.87 25.90
N LYS A 200 28.20 -26.27 24.64
CA LYS A 200 29.29 -25.73 23.82
C LYS A 200 29.02 -24.30 23.40
N LEU A 201 27.80 -24.01 22.94
CA LEU A 201 27.39 -22.66 22.57
C LEU A 201 27.45 -21.70 23.77
N ASP A 202 27.09 -22.14 24.98
CA ASP A 202 27.25 -21.36 26.21
C ASP A 202 28.69 -20.94 26.50
N LYS A 203 29.68 -21.71 26.04
CA LYS A 203 31.10 -21.35 26.18
C LYS A 203 31.58 -20.44 25.05
N LEU A 204 31.13 -20.71 23.81
CA LEU A 204 31.59 -19.99 22.62
C LEU A 204 30.95 -18.60 22.48
N LEU A 205 29.67 -18.46 22.83
CA LEU A 205 28.92 -17.22 22.60
C LEU A 205 29.43 -16.03 23.45
N PRO A 206 29.74 -16.17 24.75
CA PRO A 206 30.32 -15.07 25.52
C PRO A 206 31.66 -14.59 24.94
N ALA A 207 32.55 -15.53 24.56
CA ALA A 207 33.82 -15.21 23.93
C ALA A 207 33.65 -14.47 22.58
N ALA A 208 32.65 -14.86 21.79
CA ALA A 208 32.34 -14.17 20.54
C ALA A 208 31.76 -12.77 20.76
N VAL A 209 30.95 -12.57 21.80
CA VAL A 209 30.43 -11.25 22.18
C VAL A 209 31.57 -10.33 22.62
N GLU A 210 32.48 -10.82 23.46
CA GLU A 210 33.66 -10.06 23.89
C GLU A 210 34.54 -9.68 22.69
N ALA A 211 34.87 -10.65 21.83
CA ALA A 211 35.64 -10.39 20.62
C ALA A 211 34.94 -9.39 19.67
N ALA A 212 33.61 -9.41 19.58
CA ALA A 212 32.84 -8.45 18.79
C ALA A 212 32.89 -7.03 19.38
N VAL A 213 32.92 -6.88 20.71
CA VAL A 213 33.09 -5.57 21.37
C VAL A 213 34.51 -5.02 21.17
N GLU A 214 35.51 -5.89 21.24
CA GLU A 214 36.92 -5.56 21.01
C GLU A 214 37.25 -5.30 19.53
N GLY A 215 36.45 -5.84 18.62
CA GLY A 215 36.69 -5.79 17.17
C GLY A 215 37.67 -6.87 16.67
N THR A 216 37.90 -7.90 17.48
CA THR A 216 38.82 -9.03 17.22
C THR A 216 38.06 -10.30 16.79
N LEU A 217 36.77 -10.17 16.45
CA LEU A 217 35.93 -11.30 16.05
C LEU A 217 36.49 -12.04 14.83
N SER A 218 36.98 -13.26 15.07
CA SER A 218 37.57 -14.07 13.99
C SER A 218 36.50 -14.81 13.18
N THR A 219 36.70 -14.89 11.86
CA THR A 219 35.84 -15.65 10.96
C THR A 219 35.80 -17.14 11.31
N LYS A 220 36.89 -17.67 11.89
CA LYS A 220 36.98 -19.05 12.38
C LYS A 220 36.00 -19.30 13.54
N MET A 221 35.96 -18.39 14.52
CA MET A 221 35.06 -18.49 15.66
C MET A 221 33.59 -18.41 15.23
N LEU A 222 33.25 -17.49 14.32
CA LEU A 222 31.90 -17.42 13.76
C LEU A 222 31.51 -18.69 13.00
N LYS A 223 32.43 -19.29 12.24
CA LYS A 223 32.19 -20.54 11.53
C LYS A 223 31.91 -21.69 12.50
N GLU A 224 32.69 -21.79 13.57
CA GLU A 224 32.50 -22.79 14.62
C GLU A 224 31.13 -22.65 15.31
N ILE A 225 30.74 -21.43 15.68
CA ILE A 225 29.40 -21.15 16.24
C ILE A 225 28.29 -21.55 15.26
N ARG A 226 28.43 -21.19 13.98
CA ARG A 226 27.44 -21.56 12.94
C ARG A 226 27.32 -23.07 12.77
N THR A 227 28.43 -23.81 12.86
CA THR A 227 28.43 -25.27 12.82
C THR A 227 27.69 -25.86 14.01
N GLU A 228 27.98 -25.41 15.24
CA GLU A 228 27.31 -25.90 16.44
C GLU A 228 25.82 -25.52 16.46
N MET A 229 25.44 -24.34 15.96
CA MET A 229 24.04 -23.97 15.75
C MET A 229 23.33 -24.93 14.77
N THR A 230 23.97 -25.25 13.65
CA THR A 230 23.40 -26.19 12.67
C THR A 230 23.19 -27.57 13.30
N SER A 231 24.16 -28.05 14.07
CA SER A 231 24.05 -29.31 14.83
C SER A 231 22.95 -29.28 15.88
N LEU A 232 22.75 -28.15 16.58
CA LEU A 232 21.66 -27.97 17.54
C LEU A 232 20.29 -28.04 16.83
N ARG A 233 20.15 -27.41 15.67
CA ARG A 233 18.91 -27.48 14.88
C ARG A 233 18.58 -28.92 14.47
N GLU A 234 19.58 -29.66 14.03
CA GLU A 234 19.42 -31.07 13.67
C GLU A 234 19.04 -31.94 14.87
N SER A 235 19.59 -31.69 16.07
CA SER A 235 19.25 -32.47 17.26
C SER A 235 17.78 -32.30 17.65
N ILE A 236 17.28 -31.06 17.66
CA ILE A 236 15.86 -30.79 17.99
C ILE A 236 14.93 -31.43 16.96
N ARG A 237 15.29 -31.36 15.67
CA ARG A 237 14.51 -32.00 14.60
C ARG A 237 14.44 -33.52 14.79
N LYS A 238 15.56 -34.16 15.15
CA LYS A 238 15.60 -35.60 15.44
C LYS A 238 14.80 -35.96 16.69
N GLN A 239 14.88 -35.15 17.75
CA GLN A 239 14.09 -35.36 18.98
C GLN A 239 12.59 -35.24 18.71
N PHE A 240 12.17 -34.27 17.90
CA PHE A 240 10.77 -34.13 17.47
C PHE A 240 10.31 -35.32 16.61
N GLN A 241 11.13 -35.80 15.67
CA GLN A 241 10.81 -36.97 14.84
C GLN A 241 10.68 -38.27 15.64
N LYS A 242 11.28 -38.34 16.83
CA LYS A 242 11.20 -39.49 17.74
C LYS A 242 10.13 -39.33 18.81
N ASP A 243 9.29 -38.29 18.71
CA ASP A 243 8.29 -37.94 19.70
C ASP A 243 8.85 -37.70 21.12
N GLU A 244 10.14 -37.35 21.24
CA GLU A 244 10.79 -37.03 22.53
C GLU A 244 10.41 -35.63 23.05
N ILE A 245 9.89 -34.77 22.17
CA ILE A 245 9.50 -33.39 22.48
C ILE A 245 8.11 -33.10 21.91
N GLU A 246 7.25 -32.48 22.71
CA GLU A 246 5.94 -32.02 22.28
C GLU A 246 6.02 -30.93 21.21
N GLY A 247 5.10 -30.93 20.24
CA GLY A 247 5.06 -29.95 19.15
C GLY A 247 5.09 -28.49 19.61
N SER A 248 4.40 -28.14 20.70
CA SER A 248 4.42 -26.78 21.26
C SER A 248 5.82 -26.35 21.74
N SER A 249 6.56 -27.26 22.37
CA SER A 249 7.94 -27.05 22.82
C SER A 249 8.92 -27.00 21.65
N TYR A 250 8.68 -27.80 20.60
CA TYR A 250 9.44 -27.74 19.35
C TYR A 250 9.32 -26.37 18.68
N PHE A 251 8.10 -25.82 18.53
CA PHE A 251 7.93 -24.50 17.91
C PHE A 251 8.63 -23.39 18.69
N ARG A 252 8.53 -23.37 20.02
CA ARG A 252 9.27 -22.42 20.87
C ARG A 252 10.79 -22.56 20.72
N ALA A 253 11.29 -23.79 20.63
CA ALA A 253 12.72 -24.04 20.40
C ALA A 253 13.18 -23.51 19.03
N ILE A 254 12.38 -23.67 17.98
CA ILE A 254 12.67 -23.16 16.64
C ILE A 254 12.62 -21.63 16.61
N GLU A 255 11.64 -20.99 17.26
CA GLU A 255 11.57 -19.52 17.37
C GLU A 255 12.80 -18.96 18.08
N TYR A 256 13.17 -19.54 19.23
CA TYR A 256 14.38 -19.19 19.96
C TYR A 256 15.65 -19.38 19.10
N TYR A 257 15.76 -20.53 18.42
CA TYR A 257 16.88 -20.83 17.53
C TYR A 257 17.02 -19.78 16.42
N ASN A 258 15.92 -19.40 15.76
CA ASN A 258 15.93 -18.42 14.68
C ASN A 258 16.35 -17.03 15.18
N SER A 259 15.88 -16.64 16.37
CA SER A 259 16.26 -15.37 17.00
C SER A 259 17.76 -15.35 17.39
N LEU A 260 18.29 -16.48 17.86
CA LEU A 260 19.71 -16.61 18.19
C LEU A 260 20.57 -16.58 16.92
N GLU A 261 20.16 -17.29 15.86
CA GLU A 261 20.85 -17.27 14.57
C GLU A 261 20.89 -15.86 13.98
N ALA A 262 19.79 -15.11 14.06
CA ALA A 262 19.71 -13.72 13.64
C ALA A 262 20.69 -12.83 14.45
N SER A 263 20.79 -13.06 15.76
CA SER A 263 21.74 -12.34 16.63
C SER A 263 23.20 -12.65 16.30
N ILE A 264 23.52 -13.91 15.99
CA ILE A 264 24.87 -14.32 15.57
C ILE A 264 25.23 -13.70 14.21
N LYS A 265 24.29 -13.64 13.27
CA LYS A 265 24.49 -12.93 11.99
C LYS A 265 24.72 -11.43 12.21
N ALA A 266 24.06 -10.84 13.20
CA ALA A 266 24.25 -9.45 13.55
C ALA A 266 25.63 -9.15 14.16
N LEU A 267 26.33 -10.12 14.76
CA LEU A 267 27.70 -9.93 15.28
C LEU A 267 28.73 -9.63 14.19
N ASP A 268 28.51 -10.11 12.97
CA ASP A 268 29.40 -9.92 11.81
C ASP A 268 29.33 -8.47 11.26
N ARG A 269 28.42 -7.65 11.80
CA ARG A 269 28.14 -6.31 11.27
C ARG A 269 29.01 -5.24 11.93
N PRO A 270 29.36 -4.17 11.20
CA PRO A 270 30.18 -3.08 11.74
C PRO A 270 29.51 -2.32 12.89
N ASP A 271 28.17 -2.34 12.99
CA ASP A 271 27.41 -1.70 14.06
C ASP A 271 27.15 -2.62 15.27
N ALA A 272 27.59 -3.89 15.22
CA ALA A 272 27.40 -4.86 16.31
C ALA A 272 27.93 -4.35 17.65
N LYS A 273 29.13 -3.74 17.64
CA LYS A 273 29.75 -3.14 18.83
C LYS A 273 28.82 -2.13 19.51
N LYS A 274 28.22 -1.21 18.73
CA LYS A 274 27.33 -0.17 19.26
C LYS A 274 26.06 -0.77 19.86
N GLN A 275 25.53 -1.84 19.26
CA GLN A 275 24.37 -2.55 19.81
C GLN A 275 24.73 -3.29 21.12
N LEU A 276 25.87 -3.99 21.16
CA LEU A 276 26.34 -4.73 22.34
C LEU A 276 26.72 -3.83 23.52
N THR A 277 27.26 -2.63 23.25
CA THR A 277 27.55 -1.65 24.30
C THR A 277 26.31 -0.88 24.77
N GLY A 278 25.14 -1.17 24.20
CA GLY A 278 23.90 -0.47 24.54
C GLY A 278 23.83 0.97 24.03
N ALA A 279 24.64 1.36 23.04
CA ALA A 279 24.60 2.71 22.48
C ALA A 279 23.26 2.99 21.75
N TYR A 280 22.58 1.95 21.28
CA TYR A 280 21.24 2.04 20.68
C TYR A 280 20.11 1.69 21.64
N ALA A 281 20.39 1.50 22.94
CA ALA A 281 19.35 1.28 23.92
C ALA A 281 18.63 2.62 24.19
N PRO A 282 17.32 2.73 23.92
CA PRO A 282 16.60 3.97 24.17
C PRO A 282 16.55 4.27 25.66
N LYS A 283 16.75 5.54 26.04
CA LYS A 283 16.62 6.04 27.42
C LYS A 283 15.38 6.93 27.61
N ALA A 284 14.37 6.72 26.77
CA ALA A 284 13.18 7.54 26.72
C ALA A 284 12.23 7.26 27.90
N THR A 285 11.63 8.32 28.42
CA THR A 285 10.58 8.27 29.46
C THR A 285 9.17 8.34 28.88
N ASN A 286 9.05 8.81 27.63
CA ASN A 286 7.79 9.00 26.93
C ASN A 286 7.96 8.71 25.42
N VAL A 287 6.84 8.64 24.70
CA VAL A 287 6.83 8.32 23.25
C VAL A 287 7.61 9.36 22.43
N GLN A 288 7.54 10.64 22.80
CA GLN A 288 8.22 11.72 22.07
C GLN A 288 9.74 11.57 22.15
N GLU A 289 10.28 11.35 23.34
CA GLU A 289 11.71 11.10 23.56
C GLU A 289 12.17 9.83 22.83
N LEU A 290 11.32 8.79 22.78
CA LEU A 290 11.64 7.56 22.06
C LEU A 290 11.76 7.81 20.56
N VAL A 291 10.81 8.56 19.99
CA VAL A 291 10.79 8.93 18.57
C VAL A 291 11.96 9.86 18.24
N GLN A 292 12.25 10.83 19.11
CA GLN A 292 13.39 11.74 18.94
C GLN A 292 14.71 10.97 18.95
N PHE A 293 14.91 10.08 19.94
CA PHE A 293 16.08 9.21 20.02
C PHE A 293 16.24 8.33 18.76
N ALA A 294 15.14 7.75 18.28
CA ALA A 294 15.14 6.96 17.05
C ALA A 294 15.55 7.80 15.83
N THR A 295 15.04 9.03 15.76
CA THR A 295 15.26 9.96 14.63
C THR A 295 16.70 10.45 14.59
N ASP A 296 17.22 10.91 15.73
CA ASP A 296 18.57 11.48 15.84
C ASP A 296 19.65 10.44 15.53
N ASN A 297 19.38 9.16 15.83
CA ASN A 297 20.31 8.06 15.60
C ASN A 297 20.01 7.24 14.33
N GLY A 298 18.97 7.61 13.56
CA GLY A 298 18.56 6.86 12.36
C GLY A 298 18.17 5.40 12.64
N LEU A 299 17.60 5.14 13.81
CA LEU A 299 17.29 3.80 14.30
C LEU A 299 15.87 3.38 13.95
N GLN A 300 15.71 2.07 13.77
CA GLN A 300 14.45 1.38 13.59
C GLN A 300 14.32 0.30 14.65
N PHE A 301 13.10 -0.04 15.01
CA PHE A 301 12.80 -1.14 15.92
C PHE A 301 13.17 -2.47 15.27
N ALA A 302 13.90 -3.32 15.99
CA ALA A 302 14.17 -4.69 15.59
C ALA A 302 13.14 -5.64 16.19
N ALA A 303 13.20 -6.92 15.83
CA ALA A 303 12.38 -7.95 16.45
C ALA A 303 12.66 -8.07 17.96
N ALA A 304 11.60 -8.30 18.71
CA ALA A 304 11.64 -8.59 20.13
C ALA A 304 12.42 -9.89 20.39
N ALA A 305 13.21 -9.91 21.45
CA ALA A 305 13.74 -11.17 21.94
C ALA A 305 12.60 -12.02 22.54
N PRO A 306 12.71 -13.35 22.55
CA PRO A 306 11.75 -14.21 23.25
C PRO A 306 11.59 -13.76 24.71
N GLY A 307 10.36 -13.48 25.15
CA GLY A 307 10.04 -12.94 26.48
C GLY A 307 9.80 -11.42 26.54
N ASP A 308 10.29 -10.65 25.55
CA ASP A 308 10.13 -9.20 25.48
C ASP A 308 8.88 -8.76 24.69
N GLU A 309 8.03 -9.70 24.24
CA GLU A 309 6.88 -9.42 23.38
C GLU A 309 5.87 -8.47 24.04
N ASN A 310 5.68 -8.62 25.35
CA ASN A 310 4.77 -7.76 26.10
C ASN A 310 5.27 -6.30 26.14
N ALA A 311 6.58 -6.08 26.19
CA ALA A 311 7.16 -4.73 26.14
C ALA A 311 6.85 -4.05 24.80
N TYR A 312 7.02 -4.78 23.69
CA TYR A 312 6.70 -4.28 22.35
C TYR A 312 5.22 -3.93 22.20
N LYS A 313 4.33 -4.75 22.75
CA LYS A 313 2.89 -4.46 22.78
C LYS A 313 2.58 -3.17 23.57
N VAL A 314 3.15 -3.01 24.76
CA VAL A 314 2.94 -1.81 25.59
C VAL A 314 3.43 -0.55 24.88
N VAL A 315 4.58 -0.61 24.22
CA VAL A 315 5.13 0.51 23.45
C VAL A 315 4.25 0.81 22.24
N HIS A 316 3.82 -0.22 21.51
CA HIS A 316 2.86 -0.06 20.40
C HIS A 316 1.59 0.67 20.84
N ASP A 317 0.94 0.19 21.90
CA ASP A 317 -0.32 0.76 22.38
C ASP A 317 -0.13 2.21 22.86
N SER A 318 1.02 2.51 23.46
CA SER A 318 1.41 3.86 23.87
C SER A 318 1.63 4.79 22.66
N CYS A 319 2.28 4.30 21.60
CA CYS A 319 2.46 5.03 20.34
C CYS A 319 1.13 5.30 19.65
N VAL A 320 0.21 4.33 19.61
CA VAL A 320 -1.14 4.51 19.05
C VAL A 320 -1.90 5.56 19.85
N ARG A 321 -1.85 5.50 21.18
CA ARG A 321 -2.48 6.50 22.05
C ARG A 321 -1.94 7.89 21.77
N TYR A 322 -0.62 8.05 21.70
CA TYR A 322 0.02 9.34 21.39
C TYR A 322 -0.40 9.86 20.01
N ALA A 323 -0.38 9.00 18.98
CA ALA A 323 -0.79 9.39 17.64
C ALA A 323 -2.24 9.90 17.60
N ARG A 324 -3.16 9.21 18.28
CA ARG A 324 -4.58 9.59 18.34
C ARG A 324 -4.79 10.91 19.09
N THR A 325 -4.12 11.11 20.22
CA THR A 325 -4.26 12.36 21.00
C THR A 325 -3.63 13.56 20.28
N ALA A 326 -2.47 13.37 19.64
CA ALA A 326 -1.82 14.39 18.83
C ALA A 326 -2.69 14.80 17.63
N GLN A 327 -3.26 13.83 16.90
CA GLN A 327 -4.17 14.10 15.78
C GLN A 327 -5.44 14.84 16.23
N ALA A 328 -6.02 14.47 17.38
CA ALA A 328 -7.18 15.19 17.93
C ALA A 328 -6.84 16.64 18.29
N SER A 329 -5.64 16.90 18.83
CA SER A 329 -5.19 18.26 19.18
C SER A 329 -4.92 19.14 17.95
N GLY A 330 -4.42 18.56 16.85
CA GLY A 330 -4.24 19.26 15.58
C GLY A 330 -5.56 19.63 14.88
N GLY A 331 -6.67 18.98 15.23
CA GLY A 331 -8.01 19.26 14.69
C GLY A 331 -8.71 20.48 15.29
N PHE A 332 -8.11 21.19 16.25
CA PHE A 332 -8.73 22.36 16.91
C PHE A 332 -8.25 23.73 16.38
N THR A 333 -7.57 23.79 15.24
CA THR A 333 -7.41 25.07 14.51
C THR A 333 -8.61 25.25 13.59
N SER A 334 -9.64 25.95 14.09
CA SER A 334 -10.75 26.49 13.30
C SER A 334 -10.23 27.54 12.30
N SER A 335 -9.60 27.10 11.21
CA SER A 335 -9.24 28.00 10.12
C SER A 335 -10.48 28.35 9.30
N ARG A 336 -11.00 29.54 9.58
CA ARG A 336 -11.75 30.42 8.67
C ARG A 336 -12.84 29.75 7.82
N GLN A 337 -14.06 29.89 8.32
CA GLN A 337 -15.26 30.07 7.52
C GLN A 337 -14.94 30.90 6.26
N PRO A 338 -15.15 30.38 5.03
CA PRO A 338 -14.95 31.16 3.83
C PRO A 338 -15.90 32.37 3.87
N ALA A 339 -15.34 33.57 3.69
CA ALA A 339 -16.14 34.78 3.54
C ALA A 339 -17.09 34.58 2.36
N MET A 340 -18.39 34.54 2.65
CA MET A 340 -19.44 34.50 1.64
C MET A 340 -19.26 35.74 0.73
N PRO A 341 -19.20 35.58 -0.60
CA PRO A 341 -19.15 36.72 -1.50
C PRO A 341 -20.44 37.53 -1.35
N GLY A 342 -20.27 38.84 -1.10
CA GLY A 342 -21.37 39.77 -0.88
C GLY A 342 -22.38 39.72 -2.02
N GLY A 343 -23.64 39.53 -1.67
CA GLY A 343 -24.76 39.66 -2.59
C GLY A 343 -24.78 41.07 -3.18
N LYS A 344 -24.68 41.15 -4.50
CA LYS A 344 -25.09 42.34 -5.23
C LYS A 344 -26.62 42.44 -5.11
N LYS A 345 -27.08 43.56 -4.54
CA LYS A 345 -28.47 43.99 -4.67
C LYS A 345 -28.64 44.50 -6.11
N GLU A 346 -29.56 43.91 -6.84
CA GLU A 346 -30.23 44.54 -7.98
C GLU A 346 -31.48 45.27 -7.51
#